data_AF-A0A1A8CKN1-F1
#
_entry.id   AF-A0A1A8CKN1-F1
#
_cell.length_a   1.000
_cell.length_b   1.000
_cell.length_c   1.000
_cell.angle_alpha   90.00
_cell.angle_beta   90.00
_cell.angle_gamma   90.00
#
_symmetry.space_group_name_H-M   'P 1'
#
loop_
_entity.id
_entity.type
_entity.pdbx_description
1 polymer ?
#
loop_
_entity_poly.entity_id
_entity_poly.type
_entity_poly.pdbx_seq_one_letter_code
_entity_poly.pdbx_strand_id
1 'polypeptide(L)'
;TRRWIITSPKETRTAGHGWNLYVVDMVSPLTLYQEMAEYSQNYAENNPQSQSLRHLLSEAHLLVRTALLQTSKRHQDSRGDPDEKMATLTEKQELEEVFRQNCSQLGDSFSRGSPKDCHLALPYYRMSGLSVTDVMSRNRPLPGSPHSYGPGFLFYLKHYLFEETDETLSTETADEVIDIFSQSEPSLLVTVCASPCMKNVNPARTLQILQCLEDTAGVSVPLTITMATMMLHLGNLPQYTELMERHAEMLLVYGFIEEPRLLLHDGGGGGKKEQVCTTALARQLANSQPGLLVAAMVALHENSKVQLEQADFIFKELSCDNSLQVDFWEAMLMASSQDAVIQELLFRLASVYIDRLTNTISNTTSKQKSLKSAEDLISSCSHFGALHPWLTVLNPAQMSSSQHQEALHKLQALLCGPSLSVGTVVPLLERLSEETTWGFSLHLLCATRRQQYDWSIEKLLDRCPQAVIAYANHHLQDKHMALWWTKLLPELCDRTRAAADGSILLSVLNETLVVVAMETSPLEFLELVPDDGTASYFLPYLLTCSQRNVMA
;
A
#
# COMPACT_ATOMS: atom_id res chain seq x y z
N THR A 1 36.18 73.15 -55.72
CA THR A 1 36.76 71.96 -56.41
C THR A 1 36.68 70.77 -55.49
N ARG A 2 36.20 69.63 -56.02
CA ARG A 2 36.12 68.26 -55.44
C ARG A 2 35.03 68.01 -54.40
N ARG A 3 34.29 66.89 -54.39
CA ARG A 3 33.82 65.92 -55.40
C ARG A 3 32.85 65.04 -54.59
N TRP A 4 31.55 65.06 -54.85
CA TRP A 4 30.64 64.08 -54.26
C TRP A 4 30.74 62.80 -55.09
N ILE A 5 31.12 61.71 -54.42
CA ILE A 5 31.15 60.36 -55.00
C ILE A 5 29.71 59.86 -54.98
N ILE A 6 29.17 59.63 -56.18
CA ILE A 6 27.92 58.90 -56.39
C ILE A 6 28.23 57.43 -56.20
N THR A 7 27.60 56.80 -55.20
CA THR A 7 27.44 55.35 -55.14
C THR A 7 26.01 54.99 -55.54
N SER A 8 25.93 53.98 -56.40
CA SER A 8 24.73 53.39 -57.01
C SER A 8 23.92 52.54 -55.99
N PRO A 9 22.70 52.10 -56.34
CA PRO A 9 21.64 51.80 -55.39
C PRO A 9 21.92 50.48 -54.66
N LYS A 10 21.78 50.50 -53.32
CA LYS A 10 21.63 49.25 -52.56
C LYS A 10 20.19 48.79 -52.69
N GLU A 11 20.07 47.58 -53.21
CA GLU A 11 18.90 46.72 -53.31
C GLU A 11 17.88 47.00 -52.20
N THR A 12 16.64 47.22 -52.64
CA THR A 12 15.43 47.15 -51.82
C THR A 12 15.38 45.78 -51.16
N ARG A 13 15.95 45.69 -49.95
CA ARG A 13 15.56 44.66 -49.00
C ARG A 13 14.07 44.85 -48.74
N THR A 14 13.33 43.75 -48.86
CA THR A 14 11.90 43.60 -48.59
C THR A 14 11.46 44.45 -47.41
N ALA A 15 10.39 45.22 -47.63
CA ALA A 15 9.85 46.23 -46.74
C ALA A 15 9.73 45.74 -45.29
N GLY A 16 10.67 46.17 -44.44
CA GLY A 16 10.42 46.26 -43.01
C GLY A 16 9.31 47.29 -42.82
N HIS A 17 8.11 46.83 -42.44
CA HIS A 17 7.00 47.73 -42.16
C HIS A 17 7.34 48.45 -40.86
N GLY A 18 7.78 49.70 -40.97
CA GLY A 18 7.95 50.55 -39.80
C GLY A 18 6.60 50.77 -39.12
N TRP A 19 6.60 50.79 -37.79
CA TRP A 19 5.43 50.93 -36.90
C TRP A 19 4.49 52.14 -37.20
N ASN A 20 4.84 53.00 -38.14
CA ASN A 20 4.08 54.16 -38.56
C ASN A 20 2.86 53.83 -39.46
N LEU A 21 2.64 52.56 -39.83
CA LEU A 21 1.51 52.14 -40.69
C LEU A 21 0.29 51.56 -39.92
N TYR A 22 0.43 51.30 -38.62
CA TYR A 22 -0.61 50.67 -37.78
C TYR A 22 -1.85 51.55 -37.52
N VAL A 23 -1.82 52.82 -37.93
CA VAL A 23 -2.91 53.77 -37.70
C VAL A 23 -3.96 53.73 -38.82
N VAL A 24 -3.66 53.09 -39.97
CA VAL A 24 -4.51 53.15 -41.18
C VAL A 24 -5.10 51.79 -41.56
N ASP A 25 -4.43 50.68 -41.27
CA ASP A 25 -4.91 49.32 -41.56
C ASP A 25 -4.92 48.46 -40.29
N MET A 26 -6.03 47.76 -40.03
CA MET A 26 -6.16 46.86 -38.87
C MET A 26 -5.35 45.59 -39.16
N VAL A 27 -4.14 45.53 -38.63
CA VAL A 27 -3.24 44.39 -38.78
C VAL A 27 -3.79 43.17 -38.04
N SER A 28 -3.69 41.99 -38.65
CA SER A 28 -4.18 40.76 -38.04
C SER A 28 -3.38 40.42 -36.76
N PRO A 29 -3.99 39.78 -35.74
CA PRO A 29 -3.27 39.35 -34.55
C PRO A 29 -2.06 38.44 -34.84
N LEU A 30 -2.16 37.61 -35.88
CA LEU A 30 -1.08 36.72 -36.30
C LEU A 30 0.12 37.50 -36.88
N THR A 31 -0.14 38.49 -37.72
CA THR A 31 0.91 39.35 -38.30
C THR A 31 1.59 40.16 -37.21
N LEU A 32 0.82 40.74 -36.29
CA LEU A 32 1.38 41.49 -35.16
C LEU A 32 2.23 40.59 -34.26
N TYR A 33 1.78 39.35 -33.99
CA TYR A 33 2.59 38.37 -33.26
C TYR A 33 3.93 38.08 -33.96
N GLN A 34 3.94 37.89 -35.29
CA GLN A 34 5.16 37.60 -36.03
C GLN A 34 6.21 38.72 -35.88
N GLU A 35 5.78 39.98 -35.91
CA GLU A 35 6.67 41.12 -35.67
C GLU A 35 7.19 41.17 -34.23
N MET A 36 6.32 40.89 -33.25
CA MET A 36 6.72 40.80 -31.84
C MET A 36 7.71 39.64 -31.62
N ALA A 37 7.51 38.50 -32.29
CA ALA A 37 8.39 37.34 -32.22
C ALA A 37 9.77 37.64 -32.83
N GLU A 38 9.83 38.27 -34.00
CA GLU A 38 11.09 38.70 -34.62
C GLU A 38 11.86 39.67 -33.70
N TYR A 39 11.16 40.64 -33.11
CA TYR A 39 11.79 41.58 -32.18
C TYR A 39 12.25 40.91 -30.87
N SER A 40 11.51 39.91 -30.39
CA SER A 40 11.89 39.11 -29.23
C SER A 40 13.19 38.32 -29.46
N GLN A 41 13.40 37.81 -30.68
CA GLN A 41 14.61 37.07 -31.03
C GLN A 41 15.87 37.96 -30.94
N ASN A 42 15.76 39.21 -31.41
CA ASN A 42 16.84 40.20 -31.25
C ASN A 42 17.18 40.47 -29.77
N TYR A 43 16.16 40.52 -28.90
CA TYR A 43 16.41 40.64 -27.46
C TYR A 43 17.03 39.37 -26.87
N ALA A 44 16.60 38.18 -27.30
CA ALA A 44 17.12 36.91 -26.81
C ALA A 44 18.61 36.74 -27.14
N GLU A 45 19.05 37.16 -28.33
CA GLU A 45 20.46 37.10 -28.75
C GLU A 45 21.36 38.07 -27.98
N ASN A 46 20.86 39.27 -27.68
CA ASN A 46 21.65 40.33 -27.05
C ASN A 46 21.59 40.32 -25.52
N ASN A 47 20.43 39.97 -24.93
CA ASN A 47 20.22 39.91 -23.50
C ASN A 47 19.05 38.98 -23.13
N PRO A 48 19.30 37.65 -23.03
CA PRO A 48 18.24 36.65 -22.80
C PRO A 48 17.56 36.76 -21.44
N GLN A 49 18.14 37.48 -20.47
CA GLN A 49 17.57 37.69 -19.14
C GLN A 49 16.84 39.03 -18.99
N SER A 50 16.75 39.82 -20.07
CA SER A 50 16.14 41.14 -20.07
C SER A 50 14.67 41.10 -19.65
N GLN A 51 14.27 42.00 -18.75
CA GLN A 51 12.86 42.22 -18.42
C GLN A 51 12.06 42.64 -19.67
N SER A 52 12.67 43.39 -20.59
CA SER A 52 12.02 43.82 -21.84
C SER A 52 11.60 42.64 -22.72
N LEU A 53 12.40 41.58 -22.77
CA LEU A 53 12.06 40.35 -23.49
C LEU A 53 10.82 39.69 -22.87
N ARG A 54 10.81 39.53 -21.55
CA ARG A 54 9.66 38.94 -20.82
C ARG A 54 8.39 39.73 -21.01
N HIS A 55 8.47 41.07 -20.92
CA HIS A 55 7.32 41.93 -21.14
C HIS A 55 6.77 41.77 -22.55
N LEU A 56 7.63 41.84 -23.58
CA LEU A 56 7.20 41.68 -24.97
C LEU A 56 6.55 40.31 -25.23
N LEU A 57 7.15 39.23 -24.74
CA LEU A 57 6.60 37.89 -24.87
C LEU A 57 5.28 37.72 -24.13
N SER A 58 5.11 38.38 -22.98
CA SER A 58 3.86 38.35 -22.20
C SER A 58 2.74 39.11 -22.90
N GLU A 59 3.03 40.25 -23.51
CA GLU A 59 2.06 40.98 -24.34
C GLU A 59 1.66 40.16 -25.57
N ALA A 60 2.63 39.51 -26.23
CA ALA A 60 2.38 38.61 -27.34
C ALA A 60 1.49 37.41 -26.93
N HIS A 61 1.72 36.86 -25.73
CA HIS A 61 0.88 35.80 -25.16
C HIS A 61 -0.57 36.24 -24.99
N LEU A 62 -0.79 37.43 -24.43
CA LEU A 62 -2.13 37.99 -24.22
C LEU A 62 -2.84 38.27 -25.56
N LEU A 63 -2.12 38.81 -26.55
CA LEU A 63 -2.62 39.02 -27.91
C LEU A 63 -3.11 37.71 -28.53
N VAL A 64 -2.28 36.66 -28.54
CA VAL A 64 -2.63 35.39 -29.17
C VAL A 64 -3.76 34.69 -28.40
N ARG A 65 -3.72 34.72 -27.06
CA ARG A 65 -4.76 34.13 -26.21
C ARG A 65 -6.12 34.81 -26.42
N THR A 66 -6.15 36.14 -26.55
CA THR A 66 -7.39 36.87 -26.81
C THR A 66 -7.92 36.56 -28.21
N ALA A 67 -7.05 36.48 -29.23
CA ALA A 67 -7.44 36.04 -30.57
C ALA A 67 -8.04 34.62 -30.56
N LEU A 68 -7.38 33.64 -29.92
CA LEU A 68 -7.90 32.27 -29.78
C LEU A 68 -9.29 32.20 -29.15
N LEU A 69 -9.56 33.01 -28.11
CA LEU A 69 -10.86 33.07 -27.45
C LEU A 69 -11.94 33.67 -28.36
N GLN A 70 -11.59 34.67 -29.18
CA GLN A 70 -12.52 35.29 -30.14
C GLN A 70 -12.83 34.33 -31.31
N THR A 71 -11.81 33.69 -31.89
CA THR A 71 -11.96 32.72 -32.98
C THR A 71 -12.76 31.49 -32.52
N SER A 72 -12.56 31.03 -31.28
CA SER A 72 -13.34 29.92 -30.71
C SER A 72 -14.83 30.25 -30.55
N LYS A 73 -15.18 31.48 -30.15
CA LYS A 73 -16.58 31.94 -30.09
C LYS A 73 -17.18 32.01 -31.49
N ARG A 74 -16.45 32.60 -32.45
CA ARG A 74 -16.91 32.71 -33.84
C ARG A 74 -17.20 31.35 -34.46
N HIS A 75 -16.33 30.36 -34.23
CA HIS A 75 -16.54 28.98 -34.69
C HIS A 75 -17.80 28.32 -34.08
N GLN A 76 -18.16 28.64 -32.83
CA GLN A 76 -19.41 28.14 -32.21
C GLN A 76 -20.66 28.80 -32.80
N ASP A 77 -20.56 30.08 -33.16
CA ASP A 77 -21.67 30.87 -33.69
C ASP A 77 -21.89 30.70 -35.22
N SER A 78 -20.92 30.11 -35.95
CA SER A 78 -20.99 29.86 -37.40
C SER A 78 -22.14 28.90 -37.77
N ARG A 79 -23.32 29.48 -38.06
CA ARG A 79 -24.50 28.78 -38.59
C ARG A 79 -24.33 28.46 -40.09
N GLY A 80 -23.67 27.33 -40.37
CA GLY A 80 -24.02 26.50 -41.52
C GLY A 80 -23.22 26.64 -42.83
N ASP A 81 -22.25 27.55 -42.95
CA ASP A 81 -21.34 27.55 -44.11
C ASP A 81 -20.13 26.63 -43.85
N PRO A 82 -19.97 25.51 -44.60
CA PRO A 82 -18.83 24.61 -44.44
C PRO A 82 -17.48 25.27 -44.79
N ASP A 83 -17.44 26.24 -45.70
CA ASP A 83 -16.19 26.90 -46.10
C ASP A 83 -15.71 27.89 -45.03
N GLU A 84 -16.62 28.66 -44.41
CA GLU A 84 -16.29 29.54 -43.28
C GLU A 84 -15.87 28.74 -42.03
N LYS A 85 -16.49 27.59 -41.79
CA LYS A 85 -16.08 26.67 -40.71
C LYS A 85 -14.69 26.10 -40.95
N MET A 86 -14.36 25.71 -42.17
CA MET A 86 -13.03 25.22 -42.50
C MET A 86 -11.99 26.33 -42.32
N ALA A 87 -12.25 27.54 -42.84
CA ALA A 87 -11.33 28.67 -42.71
C ALA A 87 -11.07 29.08 -41.26
N THR A 88 -12.11 29.15 -40.42
CA THR A 88 -11.97 29.48 -38.99
C THR A 88 -11.26 28.38 -38.20
N LEU A 89 -11.37 27.12 -38.61
CA LEU A 89 -10.67 26.00 -38.01
C LEU A 89 -9.17 26.02 -38.36
N THR A 90 -8.82 26.37 -39.61
CA THR A 90 -7.43 26.58 -40.02
C THR A 90 -6.78 27.76 -39.29
N GLU A 91 -7.46 28.91 -39.21
CA GLU A 91 -6.98 30.08 -38.46
C GLU A 91 -6.77 29.75 -36.97
N LYS A 92 -7.68 28.96 -36.39
CA LYS A 92 -7.54 28.48 -35.01
C LYS A 92 -6.30 27.59 -34.84
N GLN A 93 -6.03 26.67 -35.77
CA GLN A 93 -4.85 25.80 -35.72
C GLN A 93 -3.55 26.60 -35.81
N GLU A 94 -3.49 27.61 -36.69
CA GLU A 94 -2.33 28.50 -36.80
C GLU A 94 -2.09 29.30 -35.52
N LEU A 95 -3.17 29.84 -34.93
CA LEU A 95 -3.11 30.54 -33.65
C LEU A 95 -2.70 29.63 -32.50
N GLU A 96 -3.14 28.36 -32.48
CA GLU A 96 -2.73 27.37 -31.48
C GLU A 96 -1.24 27.04 -31.59
N GLU A 97 -0.71 26.92 -32.80
CA GLU A 97 0.72 26.67 -33.03
C GLU A 97 1.57 27.85 -32.54
N VAL A 98 1.19 29.06 -32.93
CA VAL A 98 1.80 30.31 -32.48
C VAL A 98 1.71 30.46 -30.96
N PHE A 99 0.58 30.09 -30.36
CA PHE A 99 0.41 30.08 -28.91
C PHE A 99 1.37 29.10 -28.22
N ARG A 100 1.48 27.86 -28.72
CA ARG A 100 2.44 26.88 -28.19
C ARG A 100 3.88 27.39 -28.31
N GLN A 101 4.23 27.98 -29.45
CA GLN A 101 5.55 28.55 -29.69
C GLN A 101 5.85 29.70 -28.71
N ASN A 102 4.92 30.64 -28.53
CA ASN A 102 5.08 31.73 -27.57
C ASN A 102 5.24 31.21 -26.13
N CYS A 103 4.45 30.20 -25.75
CA CYS A 103 4.59 29.55 -24.44
C CYS A 103 5.98 28.92 -24.26
N SER A 104 6.55 28.29 -25.29
CA SER A 104 7.92 27.75 -25.22
C SER A 104 8.98 28.83 -24.97
N GLN A 105 8.84 29.99 -25.62
CA GLN A 105 9.75 31.13 -25.46
C GLN A 105 9.63 31.78 -24.07
N LEU A 106 8.41 31.88 -23.55
CA LEU A 106 8.18 32.31 -22.17
C LEU A 106 8.78 31.32 -21.17
N GLY A 107 8.59 30.02 -21.41
CA GLY A 107 9.23 28.94 -20.65
C GLY A 107 10.75 29.11 -20.58
N ASP A 108 11.41 29.32 -21.72
CA ASP A 108 12.87 29.56 -21.80
C ASP A 108 13.32 30.83 -21.07
N SER A 109 12.49 31.88 -21.10
CA SER A 109 12.83 33.15 -20.45
C SER A 109 12.70 33.08 -18.92
N PHE A 110 11.70 32.36 -18.41
CA PHE A 110 11.52 32.12 -16.98
C PHE A 110 12.46 31.04 -16.44
N SER A 111 12.85 30.06 -17.26
CA SER A 111 13.77 29.00 -16.85
C SER A 111 15.17 29.54 -16.52
N ARG A 112 15.68 30.46 -17.35
CA ARG A 112 16.98 31.15 -17.20
C ARG A 112 16.91 32.42 -16.36
N GLY A 113 15.71 32.76 -15.88
CA GLY A 113 15.41 34.02 -15.20
C GLY A 113 15.80 34.06 -13.73
N SER A 114 15.43 35.15 -13.06
CA SER A 114 15.66 35.32 -11.62
C SER A 114 14.84 34.33 -10.79
N PRO A 115 15.29 33.95 -9.58
CA PRO A 115 14.60 32.98 -8.74
C PRO A 115 13.20 33.42 -8.25
N LYS A 116 12.83 34.70 -8.35
CA LYS A 116 11.53 35.19 -7.88
C LYS A 116 10.34 34.64 -8.70
N ASP A 117 10.52 34.53 -10.01
CA ASP A 117 9.46 34.16 -10.96
C ASP A 117 9.74 32.82 -11.66
N CYS A 118 10.68 32.03 -11.13
CA CYS A 118 11.11 30.77 -11.74
C CYS A 118 9.99 29.72 -11.83
N HIS A 119 9.04 29.78 -10.88
CA HIS A 119 7.88 28.90 -10.81
C HIS A 119 6.96 29.02 -12.05
N LEU A 120 6.99 30.16 -12.75
CA LEU A 120 6.20 30.39 -13.95
C LEU A 120 6.71 29.59 -15.17
N ALA A 121 7.94 29.07 -15.14
CA ALA A 121 8.43 28.21 -16.21
C ALA A 121 7.55 26.95 -16.39
N LEU A 122 7.05 26.38 -15.28
CA LEU A 122 6.24 25.16 -15.30
C LEU A 122 4.94 25.28 -16.12
N PRO A 123 4.01 26.22 -15.83
CA PRO A 123 2.79 26.34 -16.61
C PRO A 123 3.03 26.67 -18.09
N TYR A 124 4.06 27.47 -18.40
CA TYR A 124 4.37 27.80 -19.80
C TYR A 124 4.92 26.61 -20.58
N TYR A 125 5.80 25.78 -20.01
CA TYR A 125 6.24 24.55 -20.68
C TYR A 125 5.11 23.53 -20.84
N ARG A 126 4.16 23.44 -19.90
CA ARG A 126 2.97 22.58 -20.07
C ARG A 126 2.08 23.08 -21.20
N MET A 127 1.83 24.39 -21.26
CA MET A 127 1.02 24.98 -22.33
C MET A 127 1.68 24.88 -23.71
N SER A 128 3.01 24.80 -23.79
CA SER A 128 3.70 24.60 -25.07
C SER A 128 3.56 23.17 -25.62
N GLY A 129 3.18 22.19 -24.79
CA GLY A 129 3.06 20.79 -25.22
C GLY A 129 4.39 20.16 -25.64
N LEU A 130 5.52 20.72 -25.19
CA LEU A 130 6.84 20.19 -25.48
C LEU A 130 7.10 18.94 -24.62
N SER A 131 7.84 17.99 -25.18
CA SER A 131 8.34 16.86 -24.42
C SER A 131 9.48 17.31 -23.47
N VAL A 132 9.77 16.52 -22.44
CA VAL A 132 10.87 16.84 -21.51
C VAL A 132 12.22 16.87 -22.22
N THR A 133 12.44 15.98 -23.19
CA THR A 133 13.66 15.97 -24.00
C THR A 133 13.84 17.28 -24.76
N ASP A 134 12.76 17.82 -25.32
CA ASP A 134 12.78 19.12 -25.99
C ASP A 134 13.11 20.24 -25.00
N VAL A 135 12.44 20.27 -23.85
CA VAL A 135 12.70 21.28 -22.80
C VAL A 135 14.15 21.22 -22.31
N MET A 136 14.70 20.02 -22.10
CA MET A 136 16.10 19.82 -21.72
C MET A 136 17.05 20.35 -22.80
N SER A 137 16.83 20.00 -24.07
CA SER A 137 17.67 20.44 -25.18
C SER A 137 17.75 21.97 -25.30
N ARG A 138 16.64 22.67 -25.01
CA ARG A 138 16.55 24.14 -25.04
C ARG A 138 17.25 24.80 -23.87
N ASN A 139 17.42 24.10 -22.75
CA ASN A 139 18.03 24.64 -21.53
C ASN A 139 19.49 24.19 -21.33
N ARG A 140 20.07 23.47 -22.29
CA ARG A 140 21.48 23.10 -22.24
C ARG A 140 22.38 24.34 -22.15
N PRO A 141 23.36 24.36 -21.24
CA PRO A 141 24.31 25.45 -21.16
C PRO A 141 25.11 25.55 -22.46
N LEU A 142 25.44 26.78 -22.85
CA LEU A 142 26.27 27.03 -24.03
C LEU A 142 27.67 26.43 -23.82
N PRO A 143 28.31 25.87 -24.88
CA PRO A 143 29.66 25.34 -24.78
C PRO A 143 30.62 26.41 -24.23
N GLY A 144 31.20 26.17 -23.05
CA GLY A 144 32.15 27.08 -22.39
C GLY A 144 31.55 27.99 -21.30
N SER A 145 30.24 27.94 -21.05
CA SER A 145 29.62 28.56 -19.86
C SER A 145 29.78 27.67 -18.62
N PRO A 146 29.78 28.22 -17.39
CA PRO A 146 29.70 27.38 -16.19
C PRO A 146 28.45 26.50 -16.30
N HIS A 147 28.58 25.21 -15.95
CA HIS A 147 27.50 24.23 -15.96
C HIS A 147 26.49 24.53 -14.84
N SER A 148 25.82 25.69 -14.93
CA SER A 148 24.80 26.12 -13.99
C SER A 148 23.47 26.19 -14.71
N TYR A 149 22.56 25.30 -14.32
CA TYR A 149 21.20 25.31 -14.84
C TYR A 149 20.37 26.41 -14.19
N GLY A 150 19.46 27.00 -14.95
CA GLY A 150 18.59 28.06 -14.45
C GLY A 150 17.60 27.55 -13.41
N PRO A 151 17.25 28.35 -12.39
CA PRO A 151 16.40 27.91 -11.28
C PRO A 151 14.99 27.51 -11.74
N GLY A 152 14.46 28.11 -12.81
CA GLY A 152 13.15 27.74 -13.34
C GLY A 152 13.17 26.44 -14.14
N PHE A 153 14.29 26.11 -14.77
CA PHE A 153 14.47 24.81 -15.41
C PHE A 153 14.55 23.69 -14.37
N LEU A 154 15.33 23.89 -13.31
CA LEU A 154 15.40 22.94 -12.19
C LEU A 154 14.04 22.77 -11.51
N PHE A 155 13.30 23.85 -11.32
CA PHE A 155 11.92 23.81 -10.81
C PHE A 155 11.00 22.98 -11.72
N TYR A 156 11.04 23.21 -13.04
CA TYR A 156 10.28 22.42 -14.01
C TYR A 156 10.62 20.93 -13.92
N LEU A 157 11.91 20.57 -14.00
CA LEU A 157 12.35 19.18 -13.95
C LEU A 157 11.96 18.51 -12.63
N LYS A 158 12.15 19.19 -11.50
CA LYS A 158 11.77 18.66 -10.19
C LYS A 158 10.27 18.34 -10.13
N HIS A 159 9.42 19.26 -10.61
CA HIS A 159 7.99 19.02 -10.64
C HIS A 159 7.59 17.93 -11.62
N TYR A 160 8.24 17.86 -12.79
CA TYR A 160 7.99 16.78 -13.76
C TYR A 160 8.35 15.40 -13.18
N LEU A 161 9.52 15.28 -12.54
CA LEU A 161 10.00 14.01 -11.96
C LEU A 161 9.19 13.58 -10.74
N PHE A 162 8.53 14.52 -10.06
CA PHE A 162 7.72 14.24 -8.88
C PHE A 162 6.25 14.02 -9.21
N GLU A 163 5.84 14.35 -10.43
CA GLU A 163 4.55 13.94 -10.96
C GLU A 163 4.62 12.51 -11.48
N GLU A 164 3.54 11.78 -11.28
CA GLU A 164 3.40 10.43 -11.79
C GLU A 164 2.88 10.48 -13.21
N THR A 165 3.85 10.54 -14.13
CA THR A 165 3.60 10.44 -15.56
C THR A 165 3.84 9.00 -16.02
N ASP A 166 3.00 8.52 -16.94
CA ASP A 166 3.21 7.20 -17.59
C ASP A 166 4.39 7.20 -18.58
N GLU A 167 5.01 8.37 -18.82
CA GLU A 167 6.10 8.55 -19.77
C GLU A 167 7.45 8.15 -19.15
N THR A 168 8.02 7.03 -19.63
CA THR A 168 9.39 6.64 -19.30
C THR A 168 10.40 7.38 -20.17
N LEU A 169 11.42 7.98 -19.56
CA LEU A 169 12.49 8.66 -20.29
C LEU A 169 13.39 7.67 -21.02
N SER A 170 14.04 8.13 -22.10
CA SER A 170 15.11 7.36 -22.76
C SER A 170 16.33 7.24 -21.84
N THR A 171 17.19 6.26 -22.12
CA THR A 171 18.45 6.05 -21.39
C THR A 171 19.33 7.30 -21.39
N GLU A 172 19.46 7.99 -22.54
CA GLU A 172 20.31 9.18 -22.64
C GLU A 172 19.74 10.35 -21.85
N THR A 173 18.42 10.55 -21.93
CA THR A 173 17.73 11.64 -21.25
C THR A 173 17.76 11.46 -19.74
N ALA A 174 17.52 10.22 -19.28
CA ALA A 174 17.55 9.92 -17.86
C ALA A 174 18.96 10.09 -17.28
N ASP A 175 20.01 9.66 -17.99
CA ASP A 175 21.39 9.89 -17.56
C ASP A 175 21.74 11.39 -17.49
N GLU A 176 21.27 12.19 -18.45
CA GLU A 176 21.45 13.66 -18.44
C GLU A 176 20.73 14.30 -17.23
N VAL A 177 19.53 13.82 -16.87
CA VAL A 177 18.83 14.26 -15.66
C VAL A 177 19.65 13.95 -14.40
N ILE A 178 20.22 12.75 -14.28
CA ILE A 178 21.09 12.39 -13.14
C ILE A 178 22.30 13.34 -13.07
N ASP A 179 22.95 13.63 -14.21
CA ASP A 179 24.07 14.57 -14.26
C ASP A 179 23.67 15.97 -13.79
N ILE A 180 22.51 16.48 -14.22
CA ILE A 180 21.98 17.80 -13.83
C ILE A 180 21.82 17.89 -12.31
N PHE A 181 21.16 16.90 -11.69
CA PHE A 181 20.90 16.89 -10.25
C PHE A 181 22.16 16.64 -9.43
N SER A 182 23.11 15.86 -9.95
CA SER A 182 24.40 15.62 -9.28
C SER A 182 25.24 16.89 -9.10
N GLN A 183 25.08 17.87 -10.00
CA GLN A 183 25.80 19.14 -9.96
C GLN A 183 25.00 20.22 -9.23
N SER A 184 23.68 20.20 -9.38
CA SER A 184 22.82 21.31 -8.93
C SER A 184 22.23 21.07 -7.53
N GLU A 185 21.61 19.91 -7.30
CA GLU A 185 20.90 19.59 -6.05
C GLU A 185 21.12 18.11 -5.67
N PRO A 186 22.32 17.73 -5.18
CA PRO A 186 22.69 16.32 -4.96
C PRO A 186 21.79 15.61 -3.93
N SER A 187 21.23 16.37 -2.98
CA SER A 187 20.30 15.85 -1.95
C SER A 187 19.03 15.21 -2.52
N LEU A 188 18.60 15.59 -3.73
CA LEU A 188 17.40 15.04 -4.37
C LEU A 188 17.69 13.83 -5.24
N LEU A 189 18.96 13.42 -5.41
CA LEU A 189 19.32 12.32 -6.31
C LEU A 189 18.61 11.00 -5.97
N VAL A 190 18.44 10.69 -4.68
CA VAL A 190 17.70 9.51 -4.21
C VAL A 190 16.27 9.53 -4.74
N THR A 191 15.58 10.64 -4.49
CA THR A 191 14.20 10.89 -4.90
C THR A 191 14.04 10.87 -6.42
N VAL A 192 15.01 11.44 -7.15
CA VAL A 192 15.04 11.42 -8.62
C VAL A 192 15.19 9.99 -9.13
N CYS A 193 16.14 9.21 -8.58
CA CYS A 193 16.32 7.80 -8.96
C CYS A 193 15.08 6.94 -8.67
N ALA A 194 14.33 7.27 -7.62
CA ALA A 194 13.11 6.56 -7.24
C ALA A 194 11.90 6.88 -8.15
N SER A 195 11.98 7.91 -9.00
CA SER A 195 10.88 8.34 -9.85
C SER A 195 10.53 7.30 -10.94
N PRO A 196 9.24 7.08 -11.25
CA PRO A 196 8.80 6.08 -12.25
C PRO A 196 9.34 6.36 -13.66
N CYS A 197 9.47 7.64 -14.04
CA CYS A 197 9.98 8.02 -15.37
C CYS A 197 11.48 7.70 -15.56
N MET A 198 12.20 7.43 -14.47
CA MET A 198 13.64 7.15 -14.44
C MET A 198 13.98 5.65 -14.54
N LYS A 199 13.02 4.80 -14.90
CA LYS A 199 13.20 3.34 -15.01
C LYS A 199 14.37 2.89 -15.91
N ASN A 200 14.69 3.66 -16.95
CA ASN A 200 15.69 3.31 -17.96
C ASN A 200 17.08 3.93 -17.70
N VAL A 201 17.34 4.47 -16.51
CA VAL A 201 18.65 5.00 -16.14
C VAL A 201 19.75 3.95 -16.28
N ASN A 202 20.96 4.35 -16.69
CA ASN A 202 22.12 3.46 -16.66
C ASN A 202 22.54 3.17 -15.21
N PRO A 203 22.37 1.94 -14.71
CA PRO A 203 22.58 1.64 -13.30
C PRO A 203 24.07 1.70 -12.90
N ALA A 204 25.00 1.37 -13.79
CA ALA A 204 26.44 1.41 -13.49
C ALA A 204 26.95 2.84 -13.31
N ARG A 205 26.52 3.74 -14.20
CA ARG A 205 26.90 5.16 -14.14
C ARG A 205 26.30 5.84 -12.91
N THR A 206 25.00 5.63 -12.69
CA THR A 206 24.29 6.21 -11.54
C THR A 206 24.87 5.74 -10.22
N LEU A 207 25.28 4.48 -10.13
CA LEU A 207 25.95 3.98 -8.93
C LEU A 207 27.26 4.73 -8.62
N GLN A 208 28.08 5.07 -9.61
CA GLN A 208 29.30 5.85 -9.38
C GLN A 208 28.99 7.25 -8.83
N ILE A 209 27.92 7.87 -9.33
CA ILE A 209 27.47 9.19 -8.85
C ILE A 209 26.94 9.09 -7.41
N LEU A 210 26.16 8.05 -7.10
CA LEU A 210 25.65 7.81 -5.75
C LEU A 210 26.76 7.47 -4.75
N GLN A 211 27.82 6.77 -5.16
CA GLN A 211 29.00 6.52 -4.34
C GLN A 211 29.75 7.82 -4.03
N CYS A 212 29.93 8.69 -5.03
CA CYS A 212 30.53 10.01 -4.81
C CYS A 212 29.68 10.87 -3.85
N LEU A 213 28.35 10.74 -3.92
CA LEU A 213 27.43 11.37 -2.97
C LEU A 213 27.60 10.81 -1.55
N GLU A 214 27.73 9.49 -1.39
CA GLU A 214 27.99 8.83 -0.09
C GLU A 214 29.29 9.36 0.53
N ASP A 215 30.36 9.49 -0.27
CA ASP A 215 31.66 10.02 0.17
C ASP A 215 31.60 11.50 0.60
N THR A 216 30.72 12.29 -0.02
CA THR A 216 30.65 13.75 0.21
C THR A 216 29.64 14.14 1.28
N ALA A 217 28.44 13.56 1.24
CA ALA A 217 27.31 13.90 2.11
C ALA A 217 27.16 12.94 3.31
N GLY A 218 27.87 11.81 3.29
CA GLY A 218 27.79 10.77 4.31
C GLY A 218 26.77 9.67 3.98
N VAL A 219 26.78 8.62 4.80
CA VAL A 219 25.90 7.45 4.65
C VAL A 219 24.48 7.80 5.11
N SER A 220 23.50 7.65 4.22
CA SER A 220 22.08 7.73 4.55
C SER A 220 21.36 6.46 4.12
N VAL A 221 20.31 6.06 4.85
CA VAL A 221 19.59 4.81 4.57
C VAL A 221 18.91 4.82 3.19
N PRO A 222 18.18 5.87 2.77
CA PRO A 222 17.60 5.92 1.43
C PRO A 222 18.65 5.86 0.32
N LEU A 223 19.83 6.45 0.52
CA LEU A 223 20.95 6.36 -0.42
C LEU A 223 21.44 4.92 -0.56
N THR A 224 21.67 4.23 0.56
CA THR A 224 22.08 2.81 0.54
C THR A 224 21.05 1.93 -0.15
N ILE A 225 19.74 2.13 0.10
CA ILE A 225 18.66 1.38 -0.56
C ILE A 225 18.63 1.68 -2.06
N THR A 226 18.85 2.93 -2.47
CA THR A 226 18.91 3.32 -3.89
C THR A 226 20.10 2.67 -4.58
N MET A 227 21.28 2.67 -3.94
CA MET A 227 22.47 1.96 -4.45
C MET A 227 22.21 0.45 -4.57
N ALA A 228 21.54 -0.16 -3.59
CA ALA A 228 21.14 -1.57 -3.65
C ALA A 228 20.19 -1.82 -4.84
N THR A 229 19.24 -0.92 -5.08
CA THR A 229 18.32 -0.99 -6.23
C THR A 229 19.08 -0.94 -7.56
N MET A 230 20.11 -0.11 -7.68
CA MET A 230 20.96 -0.08 -8.88
C MET A 230 21.79 -1.36 -9.04
N MET A 231 22.31 -1.93 -7.95
CA MET A 231 22.99 -3.24 -7.99
C MET A 231 22.04 -4.38 -8.40
N LEU A 232 20.78 -4.32 -7.98
CA LEU A 232 19.74 -5.25 -8.40
C LEU A 232 19.48 -5.13 -9.90
N HIS A 233 19.41 -3.91 -10.45
CA HIS A 233 19.27 -3.70 -11.90
C HIS A 233 20.48 -4.20 -12.71
N LEU A 234 21.69 -4.19 -12.14
CA LEU A 234 22.88 -4.81 -12.72
C LEU A 234 22.91 -6.35 -12.60
N GLY A 235 21.95 -6.95 -11.88
CA GLY A 235 21.93 -8.38 -11.60
C GLY A 235 22.95 -8.85 -10.55
N ASN A 236 23.58 -7.93 -9.82
CA ASN A 236 24.58 -8.25 -8.80
C ASN A 236 23.92 -8.48 -7.42
N LEU A 237 23.31 -9.65 -7.25
CA LEU A 237 22.65 -10.04 -6.00
C LEU A 237 23.55 -10.04 -4.75
N PRO A 238 24.81 -10.50 -4.79
CA PRO A 238 25.69 -10.46 -3.62
C PRO A 238 25.92 -9.06 -3.07
N GLN A 239 26.21 -8.08 -3.94
CA GLN A 239 26.43 -6.69 -3.53
C GLN A 239 25.13 -6.01 -3.08
N TYR A 240 24.00 -6.36 -3.70
CA TYR A 240 22.69 -5.95 -3.21
C TYR A 240 22.48 -6.40 -1.75
N THR A 241 22.71 -7.67 -1.45
CA THR A 241 22.54 -8.22 -0.09
C THR A 241 23.47 -7.53 0.90
N GLU A 242 24.74 -7.34 0.56
CA GLU A 242 25.70 -6.64 1.41
C GLU A 242 25.23 -5.21 1.75
N LEU A 243 24.72 -4.46 0.77
CA LEU A 243 24.21 -3.11 0.98
C LEU A 243 22.94 -3.09 1.86
N MET A 244 22.04 -4.05 1.67
CA MET A 244 20.84 -4.19 2.50
C MET A 244 21.17 -4.61 3.95
N GLU A 245 22.22 -5.40 4.16
CA GLU A 245 22.67 -5.85 5.49
C GLU A 245 23.48 -4.78 6.26
N ARG A 246 23.89 -3.68 5.62
CA ARG A 246 24.59 -2.57 6.31
C ARG A 246 23.76 -1.92 7.41
N HIS A 247 22.44 -1.97 7.29
CA HIS A 247 21.50 -1.32 8.20
C HIS A 247 20.59 -2.35 8.86
N ALA A 248 20.22 -2.10 10.12
CA ALA A 248 19.23 -2.91 10.79
C ALA A 248 17.85 -2.77 10.14
N GLU A 249 17.02 -3.81 10.22
CA GLU A 249 15.69 -3.87 9.58
C GLU A 249 14.83 -2.64 9.88
N MET A 250 14.80 -2.19 11.14
CA MET A 250 14.03 -1.01 11.55
C MET A 250 14.52 0.29 10.89
N LEU A 251 15.82 0.44 10.64
CA LEU A 251 16.35 1.61 9.93
C LEU A 251 15.96 1.59 8.45
N LEU A 252 15.95 0.41 7.82
CA LEU A 252 15.47 0.24 6.44
C LEU A 252 13.99 0.63 6.32
N VAL A 253 13.16 0.23 7.30
CA VAL A 253 11.75 0.65 7.37
C VAL A 253 11.63 2.18 7.41
N TYR A 254 12.41 2.88 8.25
CA TYR A 254 12.43 4.34 8.23
C TYR A 254 12.87 4.93 6.89
N GLY A 255 13.86 4.32 6.22
CA GLY A 255 14.27 4.71 4.86
C GLY A 255 13.14 4.61 3.84
N PHE A 256 12.28 3.59 3.94
CA PHE A 256 11.10 3.45 3.08
C PHE A 256 10.00 4.46 3.42
N ILE A 257 9.87 4.89 4.69
CA ILE A 257 8.95 5.98 5.07
C ILE A 257 9.43 7.32 4.49
N GLU A 258 10.74 7.56 4.49
CA GLU A 258 11.36 8.75 3.91
C GLU A 258 11.17 8.82 2.39
N GLU A 259 11.41 7.72 1.66
CA GLU A 259 11.16 7.63 0.21
C GLU A 259 10.32 6.38 -0.16
N PRO A 260 8.97 6.49 -0.11
CA PRO A 260 8.07 5.38 -0.46
C PRO A 260 8.21 4.89 -1.90
N ARG A 261 8.66 5.78 -2.81
CA ARG A 261 8.81 5.48 -4.24
C ARG A 261 9.87 4.43 -4.58
N LEU A 262 10.71 4.08 -3.60
CA LEU A 262 11.62 2.94 -3.75
C LEU A 262 10.87 1.60 -3.79
N LEU A 263 9.70 1.52 -3.14
CA LEU A 263 8.87 0.32 -3.09
C LEU A 263 7.66 0.39 -4.04
N LEU A 264 7.02 1.56 -4.13
CA LEU A 264 5.70 1.72 -4.76
C LEU A 264 5.66 2.93 -5.69
N HIS A 265 5.02 2.78 -6.86
CA HIS A 265 4.71 3.91 -7.74
C HIS A 265 3.20 4.00 -7.88
N ASP A 266 2.55 5.15 -7.64
CA ASP A 266 1.12 5.22 -7.91
C ASP A 266 0.95 5.22 -9.44
N GLY A 267 0.03 4.37 -9.92
CA GLY A 267 -0.26 4.28 -11.36
C GLY A 267 -0.83 5.60 -11.84
N GLY A 268 -0.26 6.13 -12.92
CA GLY A 268 -0.51 7.46 -13.44
C GLY A 268 -1.99 7.84 -13.54
N GLY A 269 -2.25 9.13 -13.29
CA GLY A 269 -3.56 9.76 -13.34
C GLY A 269 -4.21 9.66 -14.73
N GLY A 270 -4.97 8.58 -14.95
CA GLY A 270 -5.60 8.29 -16.23
C GLY A 270 -6.92 7.52 -16.08
N GLY A 271 -7.87 8.04 -15.30
CA GLY A 271 -9.30 7.65 -15.35
C GLY A 271 -9.69 6.21 -14.96
N LYS A 272 -8.73 5.30 -14.83
CA LYS A 272 -8.88 4.01 -14.15
C LYS A 272 -8.32 4.19 -12.74
N LYS A 273 -9.17 4.00 -11.73
CA LYS A 273 -8.79 4.09 -10.32
C LYS A 273 -7.43 3.43 -10.03
N GLU A 274 -6.52 4.18 -9.41
CA GLU A 274 -5.69 3.72 -8.29
C GLU A 274 -4.94 2.40 -8.51
N GLN A 275 -4.15 2.26 -9.58
CA GLN A 275 -3.35 1.05 -9.76
C GLN A 275 -1.89 1.29 -9.38
N VAL A 276 -1.60 1.20 -8.07
CA VAL A 276 -0.22 1.25 -7.57
C VAL A 276 0.58 0.09 -8.15
N CYS A 277 1.70 0.39 -8.81
CA CYS A 277 2.60 -0.60 -9.41
C CYS A 277 3.76 -0.94 -8.46
N THR A 278 4.20 -2.19 -8.49
CA THR A 278 5.34 -2.65 -7.67
C THR A 278 6.69 -2.43 -8.33
N THR A 279 7.68 -1.96 -7.56
CA THR A 279 9.05 -1.80 -8.07
C THR A 279 9.77 -3.16 -8.18
N ALA A 280 10.88 -3.18 -8.93
CA ALA A 280 11.76 -4.36 -8.97
C ALA A 280 12.32 -4.70 -7.58
N LEU A 281 12.58 -3.68 -6.75
CA LEU A 281 13.02 -3.85 -5.37
C LEU A 281 11.94 -4.54 -4.53
N ALA A 282 10.67 -4.09 -4.59
CA ALA A 282 9.58 -4.72 -3.85
C ALA A 282 9.40 -6.20 -4.23
N ARG A 283 9.51 -6.54 -5.51
CA ARG A 283 9.50 -7.94 -5.99
C ARG A 283 10.69 -8.74 -5.48
N GLN A 284 11.88 -8.15 -5.39
CA GLN A 284 13.03 -8.83 -4.82
C GLN A 284 12.87 -9.06 -3.32
N LEU A 285 12.38 -8.06 -2.58
CA LEU A 285 12.11 -8.18 -1.14
C LEU A 285 11.06 -9.24 -0.84
N ALA A 286 10.00 -9.34 -1.64
CA ALA A 286 8.99 -10.40 -1.51
C ALA A 286 9.61 -11.81 -1.55
N ASN A 287 10.68 -11.99 -2.34
CA ASN A 287 11.37 -13.27 -2.48
C ASN A 287 12.48 -13.49 -1.43
N SER A 288 13.28 -12.46 -1.12
CA SER A 288 14.45 -12.60 -0.26
C SER A 288 14.15 -12.34 1.22
N GLN A 289 13.36 -11.30 1.52
CA GLN A 289 13.09 -10.79 2.87
C GLN A 289 11.62 -10.35 3.00
N PRO A 290 10.66 -11.28 2.95
CA PRO A 290 9.22 -10.97 3.02
C PRO A 290 8.81 -10.25 4.32
N GLY A 291 9.51 -10.53 5.43
CA GLY A 291 9.28 -9.84 6.71
C GLY A 291 9.53 -8.34 6.66
N LEU A 292 10.65 -7.91 6.04
CA LEU A 292 10.97 -6.49 5.88
C LEU A 292 9.95 -5.80 4.98
N LEU A 293 9.50 -6.44 3.90
CA LEU A 293 8.48 -5.89 3.02
C LEU A 293 7.14 -5.67 3.76
N VAL A 294 6.71 -6.67 4.53
CA VAL A 294 5.49 -6.55 5.35
C VAL A 294 5.62 -5.44 6.39
N ALA A 295 6.75 -5.39 7.11
CA ALA A 295 7.01 -4.33 8.09
C ALA A 295 7.03 -2.93 7.47
N ALA A 296 7.65 -2.78 6.29
CA ALA A 296 7.67 -1.53 5.55
C ALA A 296 6.27 -1.10 5.11
N MET A 297 5.45 -2.02 4.58
CA MET A 297 4.07 -1.73 4.17
C MET A 297 3.18 -1.32 5.35
N VAL A 298 3.32 -1.98 6.50
CA VAL A 298 2.62 -1.61 7.74
C VAL A 298 3.02 -0.20 8.16
N ALA A 299 4.31 0.11 8.15
CA ALA A 299 4.79 1.43 8.53
C ALA A 299 4.34 2.53 7.55
N LEU A 300 4.30 2.24 6.25
CA LEU A 300 3.77 3.16 5.23
C LEU A 300 2.28 3.44 5.46
N HIS A 301 1.48 2.43 5.81
CA HIS A 301 0.08 2.60 6.15
C HIS A 301 -0.12 3.46 7.40
N GLU A 302 0.57 3.15 8.50
CA GLU A 302 0.47 3.92 9.76
C GLU A 302 0.91 5.38 9.59
N ASN A 303 1.81 5.66 8.63
CA ASN A 303 2.23 7.03 8.27
C ASN A 303 1.36 7.68 7.18
N SER A 304 0.19 7.12 6.86
CA SER A 304 -0.76 7.62 5.86
C SER A 304 -0.16 7.80 4.46
N LYS A 305 0.86 6.99 4.11
CA LYS A 305 1.48 6.99 2.77
C LYS A 305 0.78 6.04 1.81
N VAL A 306 0.15 4.99 2.32
CA VAL A 306 -0.51 3.94 1.53
C VAL A 306 -1.83 3.56 2.20
N GLN A 307 -2.90 3.45 1.42
CA GLN A 307 -4.20 2.98 1.91
C GLN A 307 -4.25 1.45 2.01
N LEU A 308 -5.13 0.91 2.86
CA LEU A 308 -5.25 -0.54 3.06
C LEU A 308 -5.60 -1.27 1.75
N GLU A 309 -6.49 -0.70 0.94
CA GLU A 309 -6.94 -1.26 -0.34
C GLU A 309 -5.82 -1.27 -1.38
N GLN A 310 -4.96 -0.24 -1.36
CA GLN A 310 -3.78 -0.18 -2.23
C GLN A 310 -2.78 -1.26 -1.84
N ALA A 311 -2.51 -1.43 -0.54
CA ALA A 311 -1.65 -2.49 -0.02
C ALA A 311 -2.16 -3.89 -0.39
N ASP A 312 -3.47 -4.12 -0.34
CA ASP A 312 -4.07 -5.38 -0.77
C ASP A 312 -3.84 -5.67 -2.25
N PHE A 313 -3.96 -4.65 -3.11
CA PHE A 313 -3.71 -4.79 -4.53
C PHE A 313 -2.24 -5.16 -4.80
N ILE A 314 -1.32 -4.47 -4.12
CA ILE A 314 0.13 -4.71 -4.21
C ILE A 314 0.47 -6.15 -3.82
N PHE A 315 -0.03 -6.64 -2.69
CA PHE A 315 0.28 -8.02 -2.27
C PHE A 315 -0.35 -9.08 -3.19
N LYS A 316 -1.50 -8.80 -3.80
CA LYS A 316 -2.08 -9.67 -4.84
C LYS A 316 -1.25 -9.69 -6.13
N GLU A 317 -0.63 -8.57 -6.49
CA GLU A 317 0.29 -8.52 -7.63
C GLU A 317 1.61 -9.27 -7.34
N LEU A 318 2.15 -9.11 -6.13
CA LEU A 318 3.43 -9.70 -5.72
C LEU A 318 3.35 -11.19 -5.43
N SER A 319 2.20 -11.69 -4.97
CA SER A 319 2.04 -13.07 -4.49
C SER A 319 0.80 -13.73 -5.09
N CYS A 320 1.01 -14.81 -5.84
CA CYS A 320 -0.08 -15.60 -6.41
C CYS A 320 -0.88 -16.39 -5.35
N ASP A 321 -0.28 -16.70 -4.19
CA ASP A 321 -0.84 -17.65 -3.21
C ASP A 321 -1.49 -17.00 -1.97
N ASN A 322 -1.73 -15.68 -1.96
CA ASN A 322 -2.28 -14.90 -0.84
C ASN A 322 -1.54 -15.07 0.52
N SER A 323 -0.39 -15.76 0.58
CA SER A 323 0.36 -16.02 1.82
C SER A 323 0.87 -14.71 2.43
N LEU A 324 1.59 -13.93 1.63
CA LEU A 324 2.20 -12.67 2.05
C LEU A 324 1.14 -11.60 2.39
N GLN A 325 -0.01 -11.65 1.71
CA GLN A 325 -1.15 -10.78 2.04
C GLN A 325 -1.71 -11.08 3.43
N VAL A 326 -1.81 -12.36 3.81
CA VAL A 326 -2.24 -12.75 5.15
C VAL A 326 -1.21 -12.33 6.20
N ASP A 327 0.09 -12.51 5.91
CA ASP A 327 1.15 -12.04 6.82
C ASP A 327 1.08 -10.52 7.03
N PHE A 328 0.76 -9.76 5.98
CA PHE A 328 0.51 -8.32 6.06
C PHE A 328 -0.71 -7.99 6.94
N TRP A 329 -1.84 -8.68 6.76
CA TRP A 329 -3.01 -8.45 7.61
C TRP A 329 -2.77 -8.80 9.07
N GLU A 330 -2.04 -9.90 9.34
CA GLU A 330 -1.61 -10.27 10.69
C GLU A 330 -0.75 -9.14 11.30
N ALA A 331 0.21 -8.62 10.55
CA ALA A 331 1.08 -7.52 10.97
C ALA A 331 0.33 -6.20 11.20
N MET A 332 -0.59 -5.85 10.29
CA MET A 332 -1.45 -4.68 10.42
C MET A 332 -2.35 -4.78 11.65
N LEU A 333 -2.91 -5.97 11.94
CA LEU A 333 -3.75 -6.18 13.11
C LEU A 333 -2.97 -5.98 14.42
N MET A 334 -1.66 -6.27 14.43
CA MET A 334 -0.79 -6.01 15.59
C MET A 334 -0.45 -4.53 15.77
N ALA A 335 -0.32 -3.78 14.67
CA ALA A 335 0.14 -2.39 14.69
C ALA A 335 -1.01 -1.37 14.76
N SER A 336 -2.16 -1.68 14.17
CA SER A 336 -3.24 -0.72 14.00
C SER A 336 -3.93 -0.39 15.32
N SER A 337 -4.27 0.89 15.49
CA SER A 337 -5.06 1.40 16.62
C SER A 337 -6.51 1.73 16.24
N GLN A 338 -6.90 1.53 14.97
CA GLN A 338 -8.20 1.93 14.46
C GLN A 338 -9.19 0.75 14.50
N ASP A 339 -10.23 0.86 15.35
CA ASP A 339 -11.23 -0.20 15.54
C ASP A 339 -11.91 -0.66 14.23
N ALA A 340 -12.18 0.27 13.30
CA ALA A 340 -12.81 -0.06 12.02
C ALA A 340 -11.92 -0.99 11.17
N VAL A 341 -10.62 -0.65 11.06
CA VAL A 341 -9.62 -1.44 10.33
C VAL A 341 -9.42 -2.78 11.03
N ILE A 342 -9.35 -2.80 12.37
CA ILE A 342 -9.23 -4.03 13.16
C ILE A 342 -10.40 -4.98 12.86
N GLN A 343 -11.64 -4.53 12.92
CA GLN A 343 -12.81 -5.40 12.67
C GLN A 343 -12.84 -5.94 11.24
N GLU A 344 -12.46 -5.11 10.27
CA GLU A 344 -12.36 -5.54 8.87
C GLU A 344 -11.27 -6.60 8.67
N LEU A 345 -10.08 -6.39 9.25
CA LEU A 345 -8.97 -7.35 9.19
C LEU A 345 -9.31 -8.67 9.88
N LEU A 346 -9.95 -8.62 11.05
CA LEU A 346 -10.40 -9.81 11.78
C LEU A 346 -11.35 -10.67 10.93
N PHE A 347 -12.30 -10.04 10.22
CA PHE A 347 -13.22 -10.75 9.33
C PHE A 347 -12.50 -11.36 8.12
N ARG A 348 -11.59 -10.60 7.48
CA ARG A 348 -10.80 -11.06 6.33
C ARG A 348 -9.91 -12.25 6.70
N LEU A 349 -9.21 -12.18 7.84
CA LEU A 349 -8.38 -13.26 8.37
C LEU A 349 -9.21 -14.52 8.66
N ALA A 350 -10.35 -14.38 9.36
CA ALA A 350 -11.23 -15.50 9.63
C ALA A 350 -11.69 -16.18 8.33
N SER A 351 -12.09 -15.40 7.32
CA SER A 351 -12.50 -15.92 6.02
C SER A 351 -11.39 -16.70 5.32
N VAL A 352 -10.15 -16.20 5.33
CA VAL A 352 -9.03 -16.88 4.65
C VAL A 352 -8.57 -18.12 5.41
N TYR A 353 -8.55 -18.11 6.74
CA TYR A 353 -8.25 -19.33 7.49
C TYR A 353 -9.32 -20.41 7.28
N ILE A 354 -10.61 -20.04 7.26
CA ILE A 354 -11.70 -20.97 6.93
C ILE A 354 -11.53 -21.54 5.52
N ASP A 355 -11.23 -20.69 4.53
CA ASP A 355 -11.03 -21.13 3.15
C ASP A 355 -9.87 -22.13 3.03
N ARG A 356 -8.73 -21.84 3.70
CA ARG A 356 -7.57 -22.76 3.78
C ARG A 356 -7.90 -24.10 4.43
N LEU A 357 -8.80 -24.12 5.42
CA LEU A 357 -9.26 -25.36 6.06
C LEU A 357 -10.17 -26.18 5.13
N THR A 358 -11.03 -25.52 4.35
CA THR A 358 -11.97 -26.19 3.43
C THR A 358 -11.34 -26.66 2.11
N ASN A 359 -10.39 -25.90 1.55
CA ASN A 359 -9.83 -26.13 0.22
C ASN A 359 -8.45 -26.81 0.29
N THR A 360 -8.38 -27.98 0.94
CA THR A 360 -7.13 -28.73 1.17
C THR A 360 -6.55 -29.39 -0.09
N ILE A 361 -7.30 -29.46 -1.20
CA ILE A 361 -6.90 -30.17 -2.43
C ILE A 361 -6.16 -29.25 -3.42
N SER A 362 -6.31 -27.92 -3.33
CA SER A 362 -5.72 -26.96 -4.28
C SER A 362 -4.41 -26.30 -3.84
N ASN A 363 -4.06 -26.36 -2.55
CA ASN A 363 -2.85 -25.71 -2.03
C ASN A 363 -1.61 -26.62 -2.01
N THR A 364 -1.49 -27.51 -2.99
CA THR A 364 -0.17 -28.06 -3.30
C THR A 364 0.67 -26.91 -3.87
N THR A 365 1.62 -26.42 -3.08
CA THR A 365 2.70 -25.48 -3.44
C THR A 365 2.62 -24.01 -2.99
N SER A 366 2.02 -23.66 -1.83
CA SER A 366 2.45 -22.42 -1.18
C SER A 366 3.91 -22.59 -0.71
N LYS A 367 4.88 -22.21 -1.55
CA LYS A 367 6.32 -22.36 -1.27
C LYS A 367 6.76 -21.51 -0.08
N GLN A 368 5.99 -20.50 0.28
CA GLN A 368 6.28 -19.57 1.37
C GLN A 368 5.68 -20.06 2.69
N LYS A 369 6.55 -20.24 3.68
CA LYS A 369 6.16 -20.48 5.08
C LYS A 369 5.61 -19.17 5.65
N SER A 370 4.52 -19.26 6.40
CA SER A 370 3.95 -18.16 7.19
C SER A 370 5.04 -17.47 8.01
N LEU A 371 5.00 -16.13 8.08
CA LEU A 371 6.02 -15.36 8.81
C LEU A 371 5.92 -15.55 10.32
N LYS A 372 4.69 -15.64 10.84
CA LYS A 372 4.42 -15.85 12.27
C LYS A 372 3.60 -17.10 12.49
N SER A 373 3.93 -17.84 13.55
CA SER A 373 3.13 -18.97 14.03
C SER A 373 1.93 -18.49 14.85
N ALA A 374 0.98 -19.38 15.14
CA ALA A 374 -0.14 -19.06 16.04
C ALA A 374 0.35 -18.64 17.44
N GLU A 375 1.43 -19.25 17.95
CA GLU A 375 2.01 -18.91 19.26
C GLU A 375 2.65 -17.52 19.27
N ASP A 376 3.31 -17.14 18.17
CA ASP A 376 3.87 -15.79 18.01
C ASP A 376 2.76 -14.73 17.99
N LEU A 377 1.62 -15.03 17.34
CA LEU A 377 0.47 -14.12 17.30
C LEU A 377 -0.20 -13.97 18.67
N ILE A 378 -0.37 -15.08 19.41
CA ILE A 378 -0.95 -15.05 20.77
C ILE A 378 -0.06 -14.24 21.72
N SER A 379 1.26 -14.36 21.61
CA SER A 379 2.19 -13.62 22.47
C SER A 379 2.34 -12.15 22.08
N SER A 380 2.16 -11.81 20.79
CA SER A 380 2.39 -10.47 20.26
C SER A 380 1.14 -9.58 20.22
N CYS A 381 -0.06 -10.15 20.28
CA CYS A 381 -1.30 -9.42 19.98
C CYS A 381 -2.44 -9.78 20.95
N SER A 382 -3.08 -8.77 21.52
CA SER A 382 -4.24 -8.95 22.41
C SER A 382 -5.51 -9.43 21.70
N HIS A 383 -5.56 -9.33 20.38
CA HIS A 383 -6.68 -9.80 19.57
C HIS A 383 -6.67 -11.32 19.37
N PHE A 384 -5.55 -11.99 19.63
CA PHE A 384 -5.45 -13.46 19.61
C PHE A 384 -5.45 -13.99 21.05
N GLY A 385 -6.40 -14.86 21.37
CA GLY A 385 -6.55 -15.47 22.68
C GLY A 385 -5.72 -16.75 22.81
N ALA A 386 -5.30 -17.06 24.04
CA ALA A 386 -4.69 -18.33 24.36
C ALA A 386 -5.66 -19.50 24.07
N LEU A 387 -5.12 -20.60 23.54
CA LEU A 387 -5.91 -21.79 23.24
C LEU A 387 -6.36 -22.45 24.54
N HIS A 388 -7.64 -22.83 24.59
CA HIS A 388 -8.20 -23.52 25.75
C HIS A 388 -7.72 -24.98 25.82
N PRO A 389 -7.43 -25.54 27.02
CA PRO A 389 -6.88 -26.88 27.17
C PRO A 389 -7.70 -28.01 26.51
N TRP A 390 -9.03 -27.84 26.45
CA TRP A 390 -9.93 -28.82 25.85
C TRP A 390 -9.81 -28.91 24.31
N LEU A 391 -9.29 -27.86 23.65
CA LEU A 391 -9.06 -27.88 22.19
C LEU A 391 -7.95 -28.85 21.80
N THR A 392 -6.92 -28.97 22.64
CA THR A 392 -5.81 -29.91 22.44
C THR A 392 -6.27 -31.37 22.55
N VAL A 393 -7.30 -31.62 23.38
CA VAL A 393 -7.93 -32.94 23.52
C VAL A 393 -8.80 -33.28 22.30
N LEU A 394 -9.50 -32.29 21.73
CA LEU A 394 -10.34 -32.49 20.54
C LEU A 394 -9.54 -32.69 19.25
N ASN A 395 -8.40 -32.01 19.11
CA ASN A 395 -7.61 -32.01 17.89
C ASN A 395 -6.15 -32.39 18.18
N PRO A 396 -5.84 -33.70 18.31
CA PRO A 396 -4.47 -34.14 18.49
C PRO A 396 -3.65 -33.89 17.20
N ALA A 397 -2.40 -33.43 17.36
CA ALA A 397 -1.51 -32.99 16.28
C ALA A 397 -1.20 -34.04 15.18
N GLN A 398 -1.58 -35.30 15.39
CA GLN A 398 -1.28 -36.42 14.49
C GLN A 398 -2.30 -36.56 13.35
N MET A 399 -3.38 -35.79 13.35
CA MET A 399 -4.53 -36.01 12.44
C MET A 399 -4.54 -35.17 11.15
N SER A 400 -3.63 -34.20 10.98
CA SER A 400 -3.67 -33.27 9.84
C SER A 400 -2.29 -32.86 9.34
N SER A 401 -2.22 -32.27 8.14
CA SER A 401 -1.00 -31.64 7.65
C SER A 401 -0.60 -30.45 8.54
N SER A 402 0.70 -30.12 8.57
CA SER A 402 1.23 -29.01 9.39
C SER A 402 0.59 -27.66 9.03
N GLN A 403 0.33 -27.42 7.75
CA GLN A 403 -0.33 -26.20 7.27
C GLN A 403 -1.81 -26.12 7.69
N HIS A 404 -2.52 -27.25 7.66
CA HIS A 404 -3.90 -27.31 8.12
C HIS A 404 -3.99 -27.08 9.63
N GLN A 405 -3.06 -27.67 10.39
CA GLN A 405 -2.99 -27.48 11.84
C GLN A 405 -2.66 -26.02 12.20
N GLU A 406 -1.74 -25.38 11.46
CA GLU A 406 -1.41 -23.97 11.69
C GLU A 406 -2.61 -23.06 11.41
N ALA A 407 -3.32 -23.25 10.29
CA ALA A 407 -4.52 -22.48 9.98
C ALA A 407 -5.63 -22.69 11.04
N LEU A 408 -5.78 -23.92 11.55
CA LEU A 408 -6.73 -24.23 12.61
C LEU A 408 -6.37 -23.53 13.93
N HIS A 409 -5.11 -23.60 14.36
CA HIS A 409 -4.66 -22.94 15.58
C HIS A 409 -4.78 -21.42 15.48
N LYS A 410 -4.44 -20.82 14.33
CA LYS A 410 -4.61 -19.38 14.10
C LYS A 410 -6.08 -18.97 14.19
N LEU A 411 -6.99 -19.73 13.57
CA LEU A 411 -8.43 -19.46 13.66
C LEU A 411 -8.99 -19.66 15.08
N GLN A 412 -8.57 -20.72 15.78
CA GLN A 412 -8.97 -20.95 17.18
C GLN A 412 -8.49 -19.82 18.09
N ALA A 413 -7.23 -19.38 17.94
CA ALA A 413 -6.69 -18.25 18.69
C ALA A 413 -7.46 -16.95 18.41
N LEU A 414 -7.81 -16.70 17.14
CA LEU A 414 -8.63 -15.56 16.73
C LEU A 414 -10.03 -15.60 17.37
N LEU A 415 -10.65 -16.78 17.41
CA LEU A 415 -11.96 -17.00 18.04
C LEU A 415 -11.89 -16.97 19.57
N CYS A 416 -10.78 -17.33 20.20
CA CYS A 416 -10.54 -17.15 21.63
C CYS A 416 -10.31 -15.67 21.99
N GLY A 417 -9.97 -14.83 21.00
CA GLY A 417 -9.73 -13.41 21.18
C GLY A 417 -10.98 -12.61 21.55
N PRO A 418 -10.85 -11.53 22.35
CA PRO A 418 -11.98 -10.72 22.81
C PRO A 418 -12.59 -9.86 21.69
N SER A 419 -11.80 -9.50 20.67
CA SER A 419 -12.14 -8.43 19.73
C SER A 419 -13.02 -8.86 18.55
N LEU A 420 -13.02 -10.15 18.20
CA LEU A 420 -13.84 -10.66 17.12
C LEU A 420 -15.25 -10.98 17.63
N SER A 421 -16.28 -10.40 16.99
CA SER A 421 -17.67 -10.72 17.29
C SER A 421 -18.07 -12.05 16.66
N VAL A 422 -18.51 -13.02 17.46
CA VAL A 422 -18.96 -14.33 16.95
C VAL A 422 -20.13 -14.19 15.97
N GLY A 423 -20.97 -13.16 16.14
CA GLY A 423 -22.10 -12.91 15.26
C GLY A 423 -21.73 -12.67 13.79
N THR A 424 -20.56 -12.09 13.52
CA THR A 424 -20.11 -11.80 12.14
C THR A 424 -19.49 -13.01 11.44
N VAL A 425 -19.02 -14.00 12.21
CA VAL A 425 -18.30 -15.18 11.70
C VAL A 425 -19.24 -16.37 11.50
N VAL A 426 -20.41 -16.39 12.12
CA VAL A 426 -21.40 -17.47 12.01
C VAL A 426 -21.73 -17.87 10.57
N PRO A 427 -22.00 -16.94 9.62
CA PRO A 427 -22.25 -17.31 8.23
C PRO A 427 -21.06 -17.99 7.55
N LEU A 428 -19.83 -17.69 7.98
CA LEU A 428 -18.62 -18.34 7.47
C LEU A 428 -18.46 -19.74 8.07
N LEU A 429 -18.85 -19.94 9.32
CA LEU A 429 -18.79 -21.23 10.02
C LEU A 429 -19.86 -22.21 9.53
N GLU A 430 -21.00 -21.75 9.06
CA GLU A 430 -22.02 -22.60 8.42
C GLU A 430 -21.49 -23.34 7.17
N ARG A 431 -20.40 -22.84 6.56
CA ARG A 431 -19.69 -23.54 5.47
C ARG A 431 -18.88 -24.73 5.95
N LEU A 432 -18.60 -24.83 7.25
CA LEU A 432 -17.79 -25.89 7.86
C LEU A 432 -18.70 -27.04 8.32
N SER A 433 -18.35 -28.26 7.95
CA SER A 433 -19.03 -29.45 8.45
C SER A 433 -18.76 -29.65 9.95
N GLU A 434 -19.82 -29.91 10.72
CA GLU A 434 -19.72 -30.35 12.12
C GLU A 434 -19.26 -31.80 12.26
N GLU A 435 -19.17 -32.55 11.16
CA GLU A 435 -18.78 -33.97 11.18
C GLU A 435 -17.28 -34.16 11.42
N THR A 436 -16.45 -33.17 11.08
CA THR A 436 -15.01 -33.22 11.35
C THR A 436 -14.73 -32.78 12.79
N THR A 437 -13.73 -33.40 13.42
CA THR A 437 -13.31 -33.05 14.80
C THR A 437 -12.87 -31.58 14.91
N TRP A 438 -12.15 -31.08 13.91
CA TRP A 438 -11.72 -29.68 13.87
C TRP A 438 -12.89 -28.72 13.61
N GLY A 439 -13.83 -29.06 12.72
CA GLY A 439 -15.02 -28.27 12.46
C GLY A 439 -15.90 -28.19 13.72
N PHE A 440 -16.10 -29.31 14.39
CA PHE A 440 -16.78 -29.39 15.68
C PHE A 440 -16.13 -28.48 16.73
N SER A 441 -14.79 -28.46 16.83
CA SER A 441 -14.09 -27.60 17.79
C SER A 441 -14.35 -26.10 17.58
N LEU A 442 -14.48 -25.66 16.32
CA LEU A 442 -14.75 -24.26 15.97
C LEU A 442 -16.21 -23.87 16.28
N HIS A 443 -17.16 -24.75 15.95
CA HIS A 443 -18.58 -24.57 16.27
C HIS A 443 -18.81 -24.53 17.79
N LEU A 444 -18.13 -25.42 18.53
CA LEU A 444 -18.19 -25.47 19.98
C LEU A 444 -17.60 -24.21 20.64
N LEU A 445 -16.49 -23.67 20.13
CA LEU A 445 -15.94 -22.38 20.59
C LEU A 445 -16.95 -21.24 20.41
N CYS A 446 -17.61 -21.18 19.26
CA CYS A 446 -18.57 -20.13 18.95
C CYS A 446 -19.85 -20.24 19.78
N ALA A 447 -20.38 -21.44 19.97
CA ALA A 447 -21.52 -21.71 20.85
C ALA A 447 -21.20 -21.33 22.31
N THR A 448 -20.00 -21.67 22.78
CA THR A 448 -19.54 -21.33 24.14
C THR A 448 -19.43 -19.83 24.35
N ARG A 449 -18.87 -19.09 23.38
CA ARG A 449 -18.82 -17.62 23.43
C ARG A 449 -20.20 -16.96 23.37
N ARG A 450 -21.19 -17.64 22.78
CA ARG A 450 -22.61 -17.26 22.80
C ARG A 450 -23.35 -17.68 24.07
N GLN A 451 -22.64 -18.23 25.07
CA GLN A 451 -23.19 -18.73 26.34
C GLN A 451 -24.17 -19.90 26.17
N GLN A 452 -24.07 -20.66 25.07
CA GLN A 452 -24.89 -21.85 24.83
C GLN A 452 -24.28 -23.10 25.48
N TYR A 453 -24.06 -23.04 26.80
CA TYR A 453 -23.35 -24.09 27.53
C TYR A 453 -24.08 -25.44 27.51
N ASP A 454 -25.41 -25.45 27.57
CA ASP A 454 -26.21 -26.70 27.57
C ASP A 454 -25.98 -27.50 26.28
N TRP A 455 -26.06 -26.82 25.13
CA TRP A 455 -25.81 -27.41 23.82
C TRP A 455 -24.35 -27.89 23.71
N SER A 456 -23.41 -27.09 24.19
CA SER A 456 -21.98 -27.45 24.18
C SER A 456 -21.70 -28.72 24.99
N ILE A 457 -22.31 -28.86 26.18
CA ILE A 457 -22.17 -30.05 27.03
C ILE A 457 -22.77 -31.28 26.36
N GLU A 458 -24.00 -31.19 25.85
CA GLU A 458 -24.67 -32.31 25.15
C GLU A 458 -23.85 -32.80 23.96
N LYS A 459 -23.37 -31.87 23.12
CA LYS A 459 -22.60 -32.22 21.92
C LYS A 459 -21.21 -32.74 22.23
N LEU A 460 -20.54 -32.23 23.26
CA LEU A 460 -19.28 -32.78 23.73
C LEU A 460 -19.46 -34.22 24.22
N LEU A 461 -20.52 -34.49 25.00
CA LEU A 461 -20.81 -35.84 25.47
C LEU A 461 -21.17 -36.81 24.33
N ASP A 462 -21.79 -36.31 23.25
CA ASP A 462 -22.12 -37.10 22.05
C ASP A 462 -20.86 -37.53 21.27
N ARG A 463 -19.92 -36.60 21.04
CA ARG A 463 -18.80 -36.83 20.10
C ARG A 463 -17.45 -37.09 20.78
N CYS A 464 -17.17 -36.45 21.90
CA CYS A 464 -15.85 -36.48 22.55
C CYS A 464 -15.97 -36.30 24.08
N PRO A 465 -16.48 -37.31 24.80
CA PRO A 465 -16.70 -37.23 26.25
C PRO A 465 -15.40 -36.98 27.03
N GLN A 466 -14.24 -37.40 26.50
CA GLN A 466 -12.94 -37.16 27.12
C GLN A 466 -12.55 -35.68 27.25
N ALA A 467 -13.12 -34.78 26.45
CA ALA A 467 -12.82 -33.34 26.51
C ALA A 467 -13.74 -32.57 27.47
N VAL A 468 -14.82 -33.20 27.95
CA VAL A 468 -15.87 -32.55 28.77
C VAL A 468 -15.33 -32.00 30.08
N ILE A 469 -14.49 -32.74 30.80
CA ILE A 469 -13.94 -32.27 32.09
C ILE A 469 -13.03 -31.07 31.88
N ALA A 470 -12.14 -31.12 30.87
CA ALA A 470 -11.29 -29.99 30.53
C ALA A 470 -12.09 -28.76 30.10
N TYR A 471 -13.21 -28.95 29.40
CA TYR A 471 -14.15 -27.90 29.02
C TYR A 471 -14.86 -27.30 30.25
N ALA A 472 -15.42 -28.15 31.11
CA ALA A 472 -16.15 -27.76 32.30
C ALA A 472 -15.26 -27.01 33.30
N ASN A 473 -14.03 -27.49 33.50
CA ASN A 473 -13.04 -26.82 34.34
C ASN A 473 -12.63 -25.45 33.80
N HIS A 474 -12.72 -25.20 32.50
CA HIS A 474 -12.34 -23.91 31.94
C HIS A 474 -13.50 -22.91 31.88
N HIS A 475 -14.69 -23.36 31.49
CA HIS A 475 -15.83 -22.48 31.18
C HIS A 475 -16.97 -22.50 32.21
N LEU A 476 -17.12 -23.57 32.99
CA LEU A 476 -18.21 -23.73 33.96
C LEU A 476 -17.77 -23.37 35.39
N GLN A 477 -16.82 -22.44 35.53
CA GLN A 477 -16.40 -21.92 36.84
C GLN A 477 -17.22 -20.67 37.24
N ASP A 478 -17.06 -20.22 38.48
CA ASP A 478 -17.70 -19.04 39.06
C ASP A 478 -19.23 -18.97 38.82
N LYS A 479 -19.66 -18.07 37.93
CA LYS A 479 -21.07 -17.78 37.63
C LYS A 479 -21.80 -18.94 36.96
N HIS A 480 -21.06 -19.89 36.41
CA HIS A 480 -21.59 -21.03 35.67
C HIS A 480 -21.40 -22.36 36.41
N MET A 481 -20.92 -22.34 37.66
CA MET A 481 -20.71 -23.55 38.47
C MET A 481 -21.96 -24.42 38.60
N ALA A 482 -23.15 -23.79 38.68
CA ALA A 482 -24.41 -24.52 38.77
C ALA A 482 -24.61 -25.53 37.64
N LEU A 483 -24.05 -25.31 36.45
CA LEU A 483 -24.18 -26.20 35.29
C LEU A 483 -23.50 -27.57 35.50
N TRP A 484 -22.54 -27.67 36.42
CA TRP A 484 -21.92 -28.95 36.80
C TRP A 484 -22.95 -29.94 37.33
N TRP A 485 -23.86 -29.48 38.19
CA TRP A 485 -24.84 -30.35 38.83
C TRP A 485 -26.25 -30.23 38.26
N THR A 486 -26.59 -29.13 37.60
CA THR A 486 -27.91 -28.96 36.97
C THR A 486 -28.00 -29.55 35.57
N LYS A 487 -26.87 -29.69 34.86
CA LYS A 487 -26.84 -30.23 33.48
C LYS A 487 -25.85 -31.36 33.30
N LEU A 488 -24.57 -31.16 33.62
CA LEU A 488 -23.51 -32.12 33.33
C LEU A 488 -23.68 -33.45 34.09
N LEU A 489 -23.90 -33.39 35.41
CA LEU A 489 -24.08 -34.58 36.25
C LEU A 489 -25.32 -35.42 35.85
N PRO A 490 -26.54 -34.86 35.70
CA PRO A 490 -27.70 -35.62 35.24
C PRO A 490 -27.47 -36.30 33.88
N GLU A 491 -26.91 -35.57 32.92
CA GLU A 491 -26.67 -36.07 31.56
C GLU A 491 -25.64 -37.22 31.54
N LEU A 492 -24.60 -37.14 32.38
CA LEU A 492 -23.62 -38.21 32.55
C LEU A 492 -24.23 -39.46 33.21
N CYS A 493 -25.07 -39.28 34.24
CA CYS A 493 -25.79 -40.38 34.89
C CYS A 493 -26.71 -41.11 33.90
N ASP A 494 -27.45 -40.37 33.06
CA ASP A 494 -28.34 -40.94 32.04
C ASP A 494 -27.56 -41.74 31.00
N ARG A 495 -26.49 -41.16 30.46
CA ARG A 495 -25.68 -41.77 29.39
C ARG A 495 -24.85 -42.95 29.88
N THR A 496 -24.30 -42.89 31.09
CA THR A 496 -23.53 -44.00 31.69
C THR A 496 -24.44 -45.20 31.96
N ARG A 497 -25.71 -44.97 32.33
CA ARG A 497 -26.71 -46.04 32.49
C ARG A 497 -27.13 -46.66 31.15
N ALA A 498 -27.19 -45.86 30.09
CA ALA A 498 -27.55 -46.34 28.76
C ALA A 498 -26.40 -47.04 28.00
N ALA A 499 -25.14 -46.76 28.33
CA ALA A 499 -23.97 -47.27 27.63
C ALA A 499 -23.48 -48.62 28.20
N ALA A 500 -23.39 -49.65 27.34
CA ALA A 500 -22.89 -50.97 27.73
C ALA A 500 -21.36 -51.04 27.95
N ASP A 501 -20.59 -50.22 27.22
CA ASP A 501 -19.12 -50.11 27.29
C ASP A 501 -18.69 -48.66 27.63
N GLY A 502 -19.16 -48.15 28.77
CA GLY A 502 -19.03 -46.75 29.17
C GLY A 502 -17.79 -46.37 29.99
N SER A 503 -16.64 -47.02 29.84
CA SER A 503 -15.47 -46.80 30.72
C SER A 503 -14.99 -45.34 30.77
N ILE A 504 -15.07 -44.62 29.64
CA ILE A 504 -14.72 -43.19 29.55
C ILE A 504 -15.80 -42.30 30.20
N LEU A 505 -17.08 -42.63 30.01
CA LEU A 505 -18.18 -41.90 30.65
C LEU A 505 -18.16 -42.09 32.17
N LEU A 506 -17.80 -43.28 32.63
CA LEU A 506 -17.65 -43.60 34.05
C LEU A 506 -16.46 -42.87 34.67
N SER A 507 -15.33 -42.75 33.96
CA SER A 507 -14.19 -41.93 34.45
C SER A 507 -14.57 -40.45 34.53
N VAL A 508 -15.25 -39.92 33.50
CA VAL A 508 -15.75 -38.53 33.47
C VAL A 508 -16.77 -38.29 34.59
N LEU A 509 -17.68 -39.24 34.84
CA LEU A 509 -18.63 -39.16 35.95
C LEU A 509 -17.93 -39.11 37.31
N ASN A 510 -16.92 -39.96 37.52
CA ASN A 510 -16.13 -39.95 38.76
C ASN A 510 -15.42 -38.63 38.99
N GLU A 511 -14.79 -38.07 37.96
CA GLU A 511 -14.14 -36.76 38.04
C GLU A 511 -15.15 -35.64 38.30
N THR A 512 -16.32 -35.69 37.66
CA THR A 512 -17.43 -34.75 37.90
C THR A 512 -17.89 -34.80 39.35
N LEU A 513 -18.06 -36.00 39.91
CA LEU A 513 -18.47 -36.19 41.31
C LEU A 513 -17.45 -35.67 42.32
N VAL A 514 -16.15 -35.74 42.01
CA VAL A 514 -15.10 -35.11 42.84
C VAL A 514 -15.31 -33.59 42.91
N VAL A 515 -15.54 -32.93 41.77
CA VAL A 515 -15.76 -31.48 41.72
C VAL A 515 -17.05 -31.11 42.45
N VAL A 516 -18.16 -31.82 42.19
CA VAL A 516 -19.45 -31.54 42.86
C VAL A 516 -19.33 -31.74 44.37
N ALA A 517 -18.63 -32.78 44.85
CA ALA A 517 -18.43 -33.01 46.28
C ALA A 517 -17.56 -31.93 46.96
N MET A 518 -16.65 -31.30 46.21
CA MET A 518 -15.80 -30.23 46.71
C MET A 518 -16.49 -28.87 46.75
N GLU A 519 -17.51 -28.64 45.91
CA GLU A 519 -18.10 -27.30 45.73
C GLU A 519 -19.52 -27.16 46.31
N THR A 520 -20.21 -28.28 46.58
CA THR A 520 -21.57 -28.27 47.16
C THR A 520 -21.56 -28.58 48.66
N SER A 521 -22.64 -28.21 49.36
CA SER A 521 -22.90 -28.67 50.72
C SER A 521 -23.45 -30.12 50.72
N PRO A 522 -23.38 -30.86 51.84
CA PRO A 522 -23.85 -32.25 51.87
C PRO A 522 -25.36 -32.37 51.64
N LEU A 523 -26.13 -31.34 52.03
CA LEU A 523 -27.57 -31.27 51.80
C LEU A 523 -27.89 -31.07 50.31
N GLU A 524 -27.23 -30.11 49.66
CA GLU A 524 -27.39 -29.88 48.22
C GLU A 524 -26.92 -31.09 47.40
N PHE A 525 -25.81 -31.73 47.79
CA PHE A 525 -25.35 -32.95 47.12
C PHE A 525 -26.37 -34.08 47.22
N LEU A 526 -27.01 -34.27 48.39
CA LEU A 526 -28.05 -35.28 48.56
C LEU A 526 -29.27 -35.03 47.67
N GLU A 527 -29.65 -33.76 47.46
CA GLU A 527 -30.76 -33.39 46.56
C GLU A 527 -30.44 -33.64 45.07
N LEU A 528 -29.15 -33.78 44.73
CA LEU A 528 -28.69 -34.03 43.35
C LEU A 528 -28.54 -35.53 43.04
N VAL A 529 -28.59 -36.41 44.04
CA VAL A 529 -28.48 -37.87 43.85
C VAL A 529 -29.78 -38.41 43.22
N PRO A 530 -29.70 -39.26 42.19
CA PRO A 530 -30.90 -39.83 41.59
C PRO A 530 -31.67 -40.75 42.55
N ASP A 531 -32.99 -40.58 42.61
CA ASP A 531 -33.94 -41.40 43.40
C ASP A 531 -34.21 -42.78 42.77
N ASP A 532 -33.18 -43.43 42.21
CA ASP A 532 -33.28 -44.68 41.45
C ASP A 532 -32.64 -45.89 42.17
N GLY A 533 -32.25 -45.72 43.43
CA GLY A 533 -31.65 -46.76 44.26
C GLY A 533 -30.14 -46.97 44.05
N THR A 534 -29.49 -46.13 43.23
CA THR A 534 -28.02 -46.17 43.01
C THR A 534 -27.21 -45.35 44.03
N ALA A 535 -27.84 -44.84 45.08
CA ALA A 535 -27.22 -43.99 46.11
C ALA A 535 -25.93 -44.55 46.72
N SER A 536 -25.77 -45.88 46.76
CA SER A 536 -24.56 -46.55 47.25
C SER A 536 -23.29 -46.18 46.46
N TYR A 537 -23.43 -45.88 45.17
CA TYR A 537 -22.33 -45.44 44.31
C TYR A 537 -21.80 -44.05 44.70
N PHE A 538 -22.68 -43.17 45.17
CA PHE A 538 -22.36 -41.79 45.51
C PHE A 538 -21.85 -41.62 46.95
N LEU A 539 -22.00 -42.64 47.81
CA LEU A 539 -21.60 -42.61 49.23
C LEU A 539 -20.14 -42.18 49.47
N PRO A 540 -19.13 -42.66 48.72
CA PRO A 540 -17.75 -42.23 48.95
C PRO A 540 -17.56 -40.72 48.78
N TYR A 541 -18.22 -40.14 47.77
CA TYR A 541 -18.16 -38.70 47.46
C TYR A 541 -18.92 -37.85 48.48
N LEU A 542 -20.09 -38.32 48.94
CA LEU A 542 -20.85 -37.72 50.04
C LEU A 542 -20.05 -37.68 51.34
N LEU A 543 -19.34 -38.77 51.65
CA LEU A 543 -18.46 -38.83 52.82
C LEU A 543 -17.33 -37.81 52.72
N THR A 544 -16.68 -37.69 51.57
CA THR A 544 -15.64 -36.66 51.33
C THR A 544 -16.21 -35.24 51.48
N CYS A 545 -17.39 -34.97 50.94
CA CYS A 545 -18.08 -33.68 51.12
C CYS A 545 -18.38 -33.39 52.59
N SER A 546 -18.88 -34.37 53.35
CA SER A 546 -19.18 -34.22 54.78
C SER A 546 -17.94 -33.97 55.63
N GLN A 547 -16.83 -34.66 55.35
CA GLN A 547 -15.56 -34.49 56.06
C GLN A 547 -14.96 -33.10 55.84
N ARG A 548 -15.04 -32.58 54.61
CA ARG A 548 -14.64 -31.20 54.29
C ARG A 548 -15.43 -30.17 55.07
N ASN A 549 -16.76 -30.29 55.08
CA ASN A 549 -17.64 -29.33 55.77
C ASN A 549 -17.53 -29.37 57.30
N VAL A 550 -16.99 -30.45 57.88
CA VAL A 550 -16.68 -30.54 59.31
C VAL A 550 -15.30 -29.93 59.65
N MET A 551 -14.41 -29.79 58.65
CA MET A 551 -13.05 -29.26 58.79
C MET A 551 -12.89 -27.79 58.35
N ALA A 552 -13.80 -27.26 57.53
CA ALA A 552 -13.93 -25.85 57.19
C ALA A 552 -14.70 -25.09 58.27
#